data_AF-A0A954JQ73-F1
#
_entry.id   AF-A0A954JQ73-F1
#
_cell.length_a   1.000
_cell.length_b   1.000
_cell.length_c   1.000
_cell.angle_alpha   90.00
_cell.angle_beta   90.00
_cell.angle_gamma   90.00
#
_symmetry.space_group_name_H-M   'P 1'
#
loop_
_entity.id
_entity.type
_entity.pdbx_description
1 polymer ?
#
loop_
_entity_poly.entity_id
_entity_poly.type
_entity_poly.pdbx_seq_one_letter_code
_entity_poly.pdbx_strand_id
1 'polypeptide(L)'
;ILSEQVKCAAFELPFRLDANGDLLGEPEFGASGWVPEILEYLADASGFLLKRGNTYFWMAEAYPAQEVSLAGGDLDNVVILEERTEKALGECDRESALTTCHEGAIYQVQGRTWRIERYDHIHHRAYAKPVESDYFTDAQTDTEVRVLRLESCSQRKRERDQDSQPLEKDDAPLARGEDVSIWTGEVHVTTVATIYKKVRFYTRENVGAGPIQLPPEELDTEAFLITLSERSAEEVGLEAGTRGSAWRAFAGLLRRMAPLHIRCSASDLGLSSHVRCPFFGRPTIFLYDRVQGGVGLSNLLLDAFPDLLKSALQVVERCECVEGCPACVGPRAQAGPDGKRLVLALLRHYSTPGHWEETEIEAGELSPASETMQPTDFGPEGHYPRGVESEAQSQ
;
A
#
# COMPACT_ATOMS: atom_id res chain seq x y z
N ILE A 1 1.12 -17.35 -4.70
CA ILE A 1 -0.13 -18.07 -4.28
C ILE A 1 -0.24 -19.43 -4.96
N LEU A 2 -0.41 -19.51 -6.29
CA LEU A 2 -0.62 -20.79 -6.98
C LEU A 2 0.53 -21.79 -6.71
N SER A 3 1.78 -21.33 -6.74
CA SER A 3 2.96 -22.14 -6.40
C SER A 3 2.86 -22.83 -5.03
N GLU A 4 2.47 -22.08 -3.99
CA GLU A 4 2.32 -22.59 -2.63
C GLU A 4 1.17 -23.60 -2.51
N GLN A 5 0.07 -23.35 -3.19
CA GLN A 5 -1.06 -24.29 -3.24
C GLN A 5 -0.69 -25.57 -4.00
N VAL A 6 0.11 -25.48 -5.07
CA VAL A 6 0.64 -26.66 -5.79
C VAL A 6 1.57 -27.48 -4.88
N LYS A 7 2.40 -26.87 -4.04
CA LYS A 7 3.20 -27.61 -3.04
C LYS A 7 2.30 -28.40 -2.08
N CYS A 8 1.27 -27.75 -1.53
CA CYS A 8 0.32 -28.39 -0.62
C CYS A 8 -0.42 -29.55 -1.29
N ALA A 9 -0.94 -29.33 -2.50
CA ALA A 9 -1.63 -30.35 -3.27
C ALA A 9 -0.70 -31.54 -3.62
N ALA A 10 0.55 -31.28 -4.00
CA ALA A 10 1.52 -32.32 -4.32
C ALA A 10 1.91 -33.17 -3.10
N PHE A 11 1.89 -32.58 -1.90
CA PHE A 11 2.06 -33.30 -0.65
C PHE A 11 0.87 -34.22 -0.36
N GLU A 12 -0.35 -33.77 -0.62
CA GLU A 12 -1.57 -34.57 -0.41
C GLU A 12 -1.66 -35.73 -1.41
N LEU A 13 -1.51 -35.45 -2.71
CA LEU A 13 -1.59 -36.41 -3.79
C LEU A 13 -0.58 -36.12 -4.92
N PRO A 14 0.07 -37.16 -5.48
CA PRO A 14 0.99 -36.98 -6.59
C PRO A 14 0.30 -36.45 -7.85
N PHE A 15 0.84 -35.38 -8.44
CA PHE A 15 0.37 -34.87 -9.72
C PHE A 15 0.76 -35.80 -10.87
N ARG A 16 -0.19 -36.10 -11.75
CA ARG A 16 0.02 -36.94 -12.95
C ARG A 16 -0.25 -36.15 -14.20
N LEU A 17 0.66 -36.24 -15.17
CA LEU A 17 0.48 -35.70 -16.51
C LEU A 17 0.09 -36.81 -17.48
N ASP A 18 -0.76 -36.49 -18.45
CA ASP A 18 -1.06 -37.37 -19.57
C ASP A 18 0.06 -37.37 -20.61
N ALA A 19 -0.17 -38.00 -21.76
CA ALA A 19 0.82 -38.07 -22.85
C ALA A 19 1.02 -36.73 -23.57
N ASN A 20 0.08 -35.80 -23.45
CA ASN A 20 0.12 -34.46 -24.04
C ASN A 20 0.72 -33.41 -23.09
N GLY A 21 0.94 -33.78 -21.83
CA GLY A 21 1.44 -32.88 -20.78
C GLY A 21 0.33 -32.24 -19.94
N ASP A 22 -0.92 -32.66 -20.12
CA ASP A 22 -2.07 -32.14 -19.40
C ASP A 22 -2.26 -32.85 -18.05
N LEU A 23 -2.76 -32.14 -17.05
CA LEU A 23 -3.02 -32.69 -15.72
C LEU A 23 -4.16 -33.71 -15.73
N LEU A 24 -3.89 -34.88 -15.16
CA LEU A 24 -4.86 -35.96 -14.97
C LEU A 24 -5.50 -35.89 -13.59
N GLY A 25 -6.83 -35.79 -13.54
CA GLY A 25 -7.62 -35.98 -12.31
C GLY A 25 -7.85 -34.74 -11.45
N GLU A 26 -7.23 -33.61 -11.79
CA GLU A 26 -7.32 -32.34 -11.06
C GLU A 26 -7.78 -31.21 -11.99
N PRO A 27 -9.08 -31.13 -12.34
CA PRO A 27 -9.58 -30.14 -13.30
C PRO A 27 -9.39 -28.69 -12.83
N GLU A 28 -9.35 -28.45 -11.52
CA GLU A 28 -9.15 -27.12 -10.93
C GLU A 28 -7.73 -26.60 -11.21
N PHE A 29 -6.71 -27.44 -11.05
CA PHE A 29 -5.33 -27.10 -11.39
C PHE A 29 -5.07 -27.16 -12.90
N GLY A 30 -5.71 -28.10 -13.60
CA GLY A 30 -5.64 -28.23 -15.06
C GLY A 30 -6.20 -27.04 -15.85
N ALA A 31 -7.03 -26.20 -15.22
CA ALA A 31 -7.52 -24.96 -15.83
C ALA A 31 -6.41 -23.88 -15.97
N SER A 32 -5.31 -23.99 -15.22
CA SER A 32 -4.19 -23.06 -15.29
C SER A 32 -3.06 -23.63 -16.13
N GLY A 33 -2.67 -22.91 -17.18
CA GLY A 33 -1.54 -23.29 -18.05
C GLY A 33 -0.16 -23.24 -17.35
N TRP A 34 -0.08 -22.67 -16.15
CA TRP A 34 1.17 -22.46 -15.42
C TRP A 34 1.58 -23.64 -14.52
N VAL A 35 0.64 -24.56 -14.21
CA VAL A 35 0.93 -25.64 -13.25
C VAL A 35 2.03 -26.59 -13.73
N PRO A 36 2.11 -27.01 -15.01
CA PRO A 36 3.22 -27.82 -15.50
C PRO A 36 4.59 -27.17 -15.28
N GLU A 37 4.72 -25.87 -15.59
CA GLU A 37 5.96 -25.11 -15.38
C GLU A 37 6.33 -25.01 -13.90
N ILE A 38 5.34 -24.79 -13.02
CA ILE A 38 5.54 -24.78 -11.57
C ILE A 38 6.03 -26.15 -11.07
N LEU A 39 5.44 -27.25 -11.57
CA LEU A 39 5.84 -28.61 -11.18
C LEU A 39 7.27 -28.92 -11.62
N GLU A 40 7.66 -28.49 -12.82
CA GLU A 40 9.04 -28.62 -13.30
C GLU A 40 10.01 -27.78 -12.47
N TYR A 41 9.67 -26.53 -12.17
CA TYR A 41 10.47 -25.67 -11.30
C TYR A 41 10.65 -26.29 -9.89
N LEU A 42 9.56 -26.79 -9.28
CA LEU A 42 9.61 -27.42 -7.95
C LEU A 42 10.39 -28.73 -7.94
N ALA A 43 10.48 -29.43 -9.08
CA ALA A 43 11.26 -30.65 -9.22
C ALA A 43 12.75 -30.38 -9.46
N ASP A 44 13.06 -29.49 -10.43
CA ASP A 44 14.41 -29.31 -10.93
C ASP A 44 15.19 -28.24 -10.15
N ALA A 45 14.56 -27.10 -9.85
CA ALA A 45 15.22 -25.97 -9.22
C ALA A 45 15.12 -26.02 -7.69
N SER A 46 13.91 -26.23 -7.16
CA SER A 46 13.69 -26.23 -5.70
C SER A 46 13.95 -27.59 -5.03
N GLY A 47 13.87 -28.69 -5.79
CA GLY A 47 14.09 -30.05 -5.27
C GLY A 47 13.03 -30.56 -4.28
N PHE A 48 11.85 -29.91 -4.22
CA PHE A 48 10.74 -30.35 -3.35
C PHE A 48 10.00 -31.56 -3.92
N LEU A 49 9.97 -31.67 -5.26
CA LEU A 49 9.29 -32.75 -5.97
C LEU A 49 10.31 -33.68 -6.64
N LEU A 50 9.93 -34.95 -6.80
CA LEU A 50 10.61 -35.91 -7.65
C LEU A 50 9.72 -36.29 -8.82
N LYS A 51 10.21 -36.03 -10.02
CA LYS A 51 9.59 -36.48 -11.27
C LYS A 51 10.00 -37.94 -11.53
N ARG A 52 9.00 -38.84 -11.62
CA ARG A 52 9.16 -40.22 -12.09
C ARG A 52 8.19 -40.48 -13.24
N GLY A 53 8.72 -40.60 -14.45
CA GLY A 53 7.89 -40.65 -15.65
C GLY A 53 7.04 -39.38 -15.76
N ASN A 54 5.72 -39.55 -15.84
CA ASN A 54 4.76 -38.45 -15.89
C ASN A 54 4.10 -38.17 -14.52
N THR A 55 4.75 -38.53 -13.41
CA THR A 55 4.20 -38.30 -12.07
C THR A 55 5.19 -37.56 -11.20
N TYR A 56 4.70 -36.54 -10.50
CA TYR A 56 5.45 -35.72 -9.57
C TYR A 56 5.06 -36.11 -8.15
N PHE A 57 6.05 -36.53 -7.37
CA PHE A 57 5.87 -36.95 -5.99
C PHE A 57 6.50 -35.94 -5.05
N TRP A 58 5.83 -35.61 -3.95
CA TRP A 58 6.44 -34.86 -2.86
C TRP A 58 7.57 -35.68 -2.20
N MET A 59 8.74 -35.06 -2.02
CA MET A 59 9.92 -35.72 -1.45
C MET A 59 10.51 -35.02 -0.23
N ALA A 60 10.09 -33.79 0.04
CA ALA A 60 10.61 -33.06 1.18
C ALA A 60 9.99 -33.54 2.50
N GLU A 61 10.77 -33.48 3.58
CA GLU A 61 10.27 -33.86 4.91
C GLU A 61 9.35 -32.79 5.52
N ALA A 62 9.43 -31.55 5.02
CA ALA A 62 8.63 -30.43 5.48
C ALA A 62 7.14 -30.60 5.11
N TYR A 63 6.26 -30.21 6.03
CA TYR A 63 4.82 -30.15 5.79
C TYR A 63 4.45 -28.77 5.23
N PRO A 64 4.17 -28.63 3.91
CA PRO A 64 4.07 -27.32 3.26
C PRO A 64 2.92 -26.47 3.81
N ALA A 65 1.79 -27.08 4.17
CA ALA A 65 0.62 -26.34 4.66
C ALA A 65 0.86 -25.61 5.99
N GLN A 66 1.93 -25.94 6.73
CA GLN A 66 2.29 -25.23 7.96
C GLN A 66 2.84 -23.82 7.68
N GLU A 67 3.44 -23.60 6.50
CA GLU A 67 4.05 -22.33 6.12
C GLU A 67 3.12 -21.45 5.25
N VAL A 68 1.98 -22.00 4.81
CA VAL A 68 1.05 -21.31 3.91
C VAL A 68 -0.13 -20.74 4.70
N SER A 69 -0.18 -19.41 4.79
CA SER A 69 -1.35 -18.68 5.29
C SER A 69 -2.33 -18.38 4.16
N LEU A 70 -3.62 -18.69 4.36
CA LEU A 70 -4.68 -18.35 3.39
C LEU A 70 -5.03 -16.86 3.39
N ALA A 71 -4.76 -16.16 4.50
CA ALA A 71 -5.07 -14.75 4.66
C ALA A 71 -3.95 -13.82 4.20
N GLY A 72 -2.77 -14.36 3.83
CA GLY A 72 -1.64 -13.59 3.30
C GLY A 72 -0.91 -12.68 4.29
N GLY A 73 -1.46 -12.43 5.47
CA GLY A 73 -0.83 -11.67 6.56
C GLY A 73 -0.15 -12.57 7.60
N ASP A 74 0.75 -11.96 8.38
CA ASP A 74 1.32 -12.56 9.58
C ASP A 74 0.21 -13.00 10.54
N LEU A 75 0.41 -14.16 11.18
CA LEU A 75 -0.54 -14.78 12.10
C LEU A 75 -0.61 -14.09 13.47
N ASP A 76 0.17 -13.03 13.68
CA ASP A 76 0.39 -12.43 14.98
C ASP A 76 -0.64 -11.34 15.30
N ASN A 77 -1.86 -11.80 15.62
CA ASN A 77 -2.87 -10.95 16.25
C ASN A 77 -2.40 -10.50 17.64
N VAL A 78 -2.81 -9.30 18.03
CA VAL A 78 -2.66 -8.80 19.39
C VAL A 78 -3.78 -9.33 20.26
N VAL A 79 -3.42 -10.07 21.32
CA VAL A 79 -4.37 -10.57 22.32
C VAL A 79 -4.57 -9.51 23.41
N ILE A 80 -5.84 -9.17 23.66
CA ILE A 80 -6.21 -8.18 24.68
C ILE A 80 -6.64 -8.94 25.94
N LEU A 81 -5.91 -8.75 27.03
CA LEU A 81 -6.07 -9.46 28.31
C LEU A 81 -6.54 -8.51 29.41
N GLU A 82 -7.38 -9.01 30.32
CA GLU A 82 -7.66 -8.30 31.57
C GLU A 82 -6.44 -8.38 32.51
N GLU A 83 -5.93 -7.22 32.96
CA GLU A 83 -4.68 -7.10 33.71
C GLU A 83 -4.59 -8.00 34.97
N ARG A 84 -5.71 -8.18 35.69
CA ARG A 84 -5.70 -8.90 36.98
C ARG A 84 -5.89 -10.40 36.87
N THR A 85 -6.60 -10.84 35.84
CA THR A 85 -7.05 -12.24 35.68
C THR A 85 -6.37 -12.93 34.52
N GLU A 86 -5.69 -12.16 33.64
CA GLU A 86 -5.17 -12.58 32.35
C GLU A 86 -6.22 -13.26 31.46
N LYS A 87 -7.50 -12.97 31.71
CA LYS A 87 -8.59 -13.45 30.87
C LYS A 87 -8.57 -12.71 29.55
N ALA A 88 -8.56 -13.45 28.44
CA ALA A 88 -8.72 -12.87 27.11
C ALA A 88 -10.08 -12.18 26.96
N LEU A 89 -10.05 -10.91 26.59
CA LEU A 89 -11.20 -10.06 26.28
C LEU A 89 -11.53 -10.10 24.79
N GLY A 90 -10.51 -10.20 23.95
CA GLY A 90 -10.63 -10.23 22.50
C GLY A 90 -9.27 -10.24 21.81
N GLU A 91 -9.30 -10.22 20.49
CA GLU A 91 -8.12 -10.15 19.63
C GLU A 91 -8.31 -9.01 18.61
N CYS A 92 -7.19 -8.47 18.15
CA CYS A 92 -7.11 -7.38 17.18
C CYS A 92 -5.97 -7.68 16.21
N ASP A 93 -6.12 -7.36 14.93
CA ASP A 93 -5.00 -7.42 13.99
C ASP A 93 -3.93 -6.37 14.35
N ARG A 94 -2.69 -6.61 13.92
CA ARG A 94 -1.53 -5.79 14.26
C ARG A 94 -1.63 -4.34 13.78
N GLU A 95 -2.19 -4.12 12.59
CA GLU A 95 -2.37 -2.77 12.03
C GLU A 95 -3.40 -1.96 12.83
N SER A 96 -4.53 -2.57 13.15
CA SER A 96 -5.58 -1.94 13.98
C SER A 96 -5.11 -1.74 15.43
N ALA A 97 -4.17 -2.56 15.93
CA ALA A 97 -3.67 -2.46 17.29
C ALA A 97 -2.95 -1.12 17.55
N LEU A 98 -2.30 -0.54 16.52
CA LEU A 98 -1.67 0.79 16.62
C LEU A 98 -2.63 1.88 17.09
N THR A 99 -3.88 1.82 16.64
CA THR A 99 -4.90 2.84 16.94
C THR A 99 -5.86 2.44 18.06
N THR A 100 -6.01 1.14 18.31
CA THR A 100 -7.03 0.61 19.22
C THR A 100 -6.46 0.09 20.53
N CYS A 101 -5.20 -0.37 20.52
CA CYS A 101 -4.56 -1.05 21.64
C CYS A 101 -3.37 -0.26 22.23
N HIS A 102 -3.13 0.97 21.78
CA HIS A 102 -2.06 1.80 22.35
C HIS A 102 -2.32 2.10 23.83
N GLU A 103 -1.26 2.41 24.58
CA GLU A 103 -1.38 2.79 25.98
C GLU A 103 -2.30 4.01 26.15
N GLY A 104 -3.25 3.91 27.08
CA GLY A 104 -4.30 4.92 27.30
C GLY A 104 -5.52 4.81 26.37
N ALA A 105 -5.55 3.89 25.41
CA ALA A 105 -6.71 3.66 24.56
C ALA A 105 -7.92 3.16 25.37
N ILE A 106 -9.12 3.54 24.95
CA ILE A 106 -10.39 3.02 25.47
C ILE A 106 -10.89 1.94 24.53
N TYR A 107 -10.63 0.69 24.90
CA TYR A 107 -11.13 -0.50 24.20
C TYR A 107 -12.55 -0.81 24.65
N GLN A 108 -13.44 -1.09 23.69
CA GLN A 108 -14.85 -1.36 23.95
C GLN A 108 -15.24 -2.72 23.37
N VAL A 109 -15.77 -3.59 24.24
CA VAL A 109 -16.25 -4.91 23.84
C VAL A 109 -17.58 -5.20 24.55
N GLN A 110 -18.60 -5.53 23.76
CA GLN A 110 -19.95 -5.85 24.26
C GLN A 110 -20.54 -4.78 25.20
N GLY A 111 -20.30 -3.50 24.91
CA GLY A 111 -20.80 -2.37 25.70
C GLY A 111 -20.04 -2.12 27.01
N ARG A 112 -18.96 -2.85 27.29
CA ARG A 112 -18.07 -2.61 28.43
C ARG A 112 -16.81 -1.89 27.96
N THR A 113 -16.42 -0.88 28.72
CA THR A 113 -15.23 -0.06 28.48
C THR A 113 -14.04 -0.56 29.29
N TRP A 114 -12.90 -0.64 28.63
CA TRP A 114 -11.62 -1.04 29.19
C TRP A 114 -10.57 -0.02 28.78
N ARG A 115 -9.71 0.39 29.70
CA ARG A 115 -8.55 1.23 29.39
C ARG A 115 -7.34 0.32 29.21
N ILE A 116 -6.61 0.48 28.12
CA ILE A 116 -5.32 -0.19 27.94
C ILE A 116 -4.29 0.51 28.84
N GLU A 117 -3.72 -0.23 29.78
CA GLU A 117 -2.68 0.29 30.69
C GLU A 117 -1.28 0.04 30.13
N ARG A 118 -1.08 -1.10 29.45
CA ARG A 118 0.21 -1.51 28.92
C ARG A 118 0.05 -2.25 27.60
N TYR A 119 0.91 -1.91 26.63
CA TYR A 119 0.99 -2.62 25.35
C TYR A 119 2.38 -3.27 25.21
N ASP A 120 2.42 -4.60 25.22
CA ASP A 120 3.62 -5.39 24.98
C ASP A 120 3.70 -5.73 23.49
N HIS A 121 4.44 -4.90 22.76
CA HIS A 121 4.65 -5.05 21.32
C HIS A 121 5.39 -6.34 20.96
N ILE A 122 6.35 -6.77 21.78
CA ILE A 122 7.21 -7.93 21.48
C ILE A 122 6.42 -9.23 21.57
N HIS A 123 5.51 -9.34 22.54
CA HIS A 123 4.72 -10.55 22.76
C HIS A 123 3.30 -10.45 22.20
N HIS A 124 2.97 -9.39 21.47
CA HIS A 124 1.65 -9.12 20.88
C HIS A 124 0.51 -9.18 21.93
N ARG A 125 0.69 -8.49 23.06
CA ARG A 125 -0.28 -8.50 24.17
C ARG A 125 -0.62 -7.10 24.67
N ALA A 126 -1.91 -6.81 24.78
CA ALA A 126 -2.42 -5.61 25.42
C ALA A 126 -3.05 -5.96 26.77
N TYR A 127 -2.72 -5.22 27.83
CA TYR A 127 -3.28 -5.41 29.17
C TYR A 127 -4.26 -4.28 29.47
N ALA A 128 -5.50 -4.65 29.71
CA ALA A 128 -6.62 -3.75 29.86
C ALA A 128 -7.22 -3.82 31.26
N LYS A 129 -7.69 -2.67 31.76
CA LYS A 129 -8.35 -2.53 33.04
C LYS A 129 -9.78 -2.02 32.85
N PRO A 130 -10.79 -2.58 33.54
CA PRO A 130 -12.15 -2.09 33.41
C PRO A 130 -12.24 -0.65 33.93
N VAL A 131 -12.89 0.22 33.16
CA VAL A 131 -13.06 1.64 33.50
C VAL A 131 -14.46 2.08 33.13
N GLU A 132 -15.06 2.99 33.90
CA GLU A 132 -16.22 3.77 33.46
C GLU A 132 -15.71 5.05 32.81
N SER A 133 -15.91 5.19 31.50
CA SER A 133 -15.46 6.34 30.72
C SER A 133 -16.66 7.02 30.04
N ASP A 134 -16.67 8.35 30.02
CA ASP A 134 -17.63 9.15 29.27
C ASP A 134 -17.12 9.56 27.87
N TYR A 135 -15.91 9.12 27.53
CA TYR A 135 -15.27 9.32 26.22
C TYR A 135 -14.70 8.02 25.64
N PHE A 136 -14.48 8.02 24.33
CA PHE A 136 -13.70 7.03 23.60
C PHE A 136 -12.44 7.68 23.02
N THR A 137 -11.47 6.85 22.62
CA THR A 137 -10.23 7.31 22.00
C THR A 137 -10.28 7.12 20.50
N ASP A 138 -9.74 8.09 19.77
CA ASP A 138 -9.59 8.05 18.32
C ASP A 138 -8.16 8.46 17.96
N ALA A 139 -7.41 7.54 17.38
CA ALA A 139 -5.99 7.72 17.08
C ALA A 139 -5.76 7.99 15.59
N GLN A 140 -4.75 8.78 15.29
CA GLN A 140 -4.34 9.07 13.92
C GLN A 140 -2.98 8.42 13.63
N THR A 141 -2.89 7.78 12.48
CA THR A 141 -1.65 7.26 11.94
C THR A 141 -1.09 8.20 10.88
N ASP A 142 0.23 8.22 10.78
CA ASP A 142 0.96 8.83 9.68
C ASP A 142 1.74 7.74 8.97
N THR A 143 1.68 7.73 7.63
CA THR A 143 2.32 6.71 6.79
C THR A 143 3.30 7.38 5.86
N GLU A 144 4.57 7.02 5.98
CA GLU A 144 5.66 7.45 5.11
C GLU A 144 6.02 6.31 4.15
N VAL A 145 6.29 6.65 2.88
CA VAL A 145 6.75 5.69 1.87
C VAL A 145 8.10 6.15 1.35
N ARG A 146 9.09 5.25 1.40
CA ARG A 146 10.44 5.46 0.90
C ARG A 146 10.74 4.47 -0.22
N VAL A 147 11.31 4.96 -1.32
CA VAL A 147 11.74 4.11 -2.43
C VAL A 147 13.06 3.45 -2.04
N LEU A 148 13.10 2.12 -2.08
CA LEU A 148 14.32 1.34 -1.86
C LEU A 148 15.03 1.09 -3.19
N ARG A 149 14.29 0.58 -4.17
CA ARG A 149 14.82 0.21 -5.49
C ARG A 149 13.78 0.42 -6.57
N LEU A 150 14.20 0.89 -7.73
CA LEU A 150 13.39 0.94 -8.94
C LEU A 150 13.83 -0.19 -9.88
N GLU A 151 12.88 -0.85 -10.53
CA GLU A 151 13.14 -2.01 -11.39
C GLU A 151 12.82 -1.71 -12.85
N SER A 152 11.60 -1.22 -13.10
CA SER A 152 11.15 -0.88 -14.45
C SER A 152 10.73 0.57 -14.53
N CYS A 153 10.90 1.15 -15.72
CA CYS A 153 10.43 2.48 -16.03
C CYS A 153 9.84 2.54 -17.43
N SER A 154 8.69 3.21 -17.55
CA SER A 154 8.12 3.65 -18.82
C SER A 154 7.91 5.16 -18.77
N GLN A 155 8.62 5.90 -19.62
CA GLN A 155 8.62 7.36 -19.64
C GLN A 155 8.02 7.89 -20.94
N ARG A 156 7.07 8.81 -20.84
CA ARG A 156 6.58 9.57 -22.00
C ARG A 156 7.33 10.90 -22.08
N LYS A 157 8.12 11.09 -23.14
CA LYS A 157 8.77 12.39 -23.40
C LYS A 157 7.76 13.44 -23.85
N ARG A 158 8.05 14.69 -23.51
CA ARG A 158 7.24 15.83 -23.96
C ARG A 158 7.56 16.16 -25.41
N GLU A 159 6.58 16.11 -26.30
CA GLU A 159 6.76 16.41 -27.73
C GLU A 159 7.34 17.82 -28.00
N ARG A 160 7.06 18.79 -27.10
CA ARG A 160 7.50 20.19 -27.26
C ARG A 160 8.94 20.47 -26.81
N ASP A 161 9.63 19.49 -26.23
CA ASP A 161 10.98 19.67 -25.68
C ASP A 161 12.09 19.04 -26.57
N GLN A 162 11.81 18.77 -27.86
CA GLN A 162 12.86 18.39 -28.82
C GLN A 162 13.90 19.53 -29.05
N ASP A 163 13.55 20.78 -28.72
CA ASP A 163 14.37 21.98 -28.96
C ASP A 163 14.86 22.71 -27.70
N SER A 164 14.51 22.25 -26.49
CA SER A 164 14.88 22.92 -25.24
C SER A 164 16.15 22.33 -24.63
N GLN A 165 17.09 23.23 -24.28
CA GLN A 165 18.34 22.87 -23.62
C GLN A 165 18.07 22.08 -22.33
N PRO A 166 18.88 21.06 -22.00
CA PRO A 166 18.73 20.28 -20.77
C PRO A 166 18.75 21.23 -19.56
N LEU A 167 17.70 21.16 -18.75
CA LEU A 167 17.61 21.84 -17.45
C LEU A 167 18.83 21.47 -16.60
N GLU A 168 19.39 22.47 -15.90
CA GLU A 168 20.57 22.32 -15.05
C GLU A 168 20.37 21.20 -14.00
N LYS A 169 21.44 20.45 -13.76
CA LYS A 169 21.48 19.10 -13.15
C LYS A 169 21.11 19.02 -11.67
N ASP A 170 20.72 20.10 -11.00
CA ASP A 170 20.98 20.20 -9.55
C ASP A 170 19.78 20.03 -8.60
N ASP A 171 18.53 19.85 -9.06
CA ASP A 171 17.38 19.81 -8.12
C ASP A 171 16.62 18.46 -7.99
N ALA A 172 16.90 17.45 -8.82
CA ALA A 172 16.49 16.06 -8.58
C ALA A 172 17.17 15.11 -9.60
N PRO A 173 17.71 13.95 -9.18
CA PRO A 173 18.46 13.05 -10.07
C PRO A 173 17.66 12.47 -11.25
N LEU A 174 16.33 12.63 -11.25
CA LEU A 174 15.40 12.02 -12.21
C LEU A 174 14.48 13.01 -12.94
N ALA A 175 14.64 14.32 -12.76
CA ALA A 175 13.84 15.33 -13.46
C ALA A 175 14.35 15.54 -14.91
N ARG A 176 14.27 14.51 -15.75
CA ARG A 176 14.49 14.65 -17.20
C ARG A 176 13.23 15.23 -17.84
N GLY A 177 13.31 15.74 -19.08
CA GLY A 177 12.20 16.39 -19.82
C GLY A 177 11.01 15.48 -20.17
N GLU A 178 10.77 14.45 -19.36
CA GLU A 178 9.60 13.59 -19.41
C GLU A 178 8.36 14.31 -18.88
N ASP A 179 7.24 14.00 -19.52
CA ASP A 179 5.92 14.52 -19.20
C ASP A 179 5.30 13.69 -18.06
N VAL A 180 5.38 12.37 -18.23
CA VAL A 180 4.84 11.35 -17.33
C VAL A 180 5.86 10.21 -17.25
N SER A 181 5.98 9.61 -16.07
CA SER A 181 6.75 8.37 -15.89
C SER A 181 5.98 7.39 -15.02
N ILE A 182 6.03 6.12 -15.40
CA ILE A 182 5.47 5.00 -14.66
C ILE A 182 6.63 4.12 -14.22
N TRP A 183 6.64 3.67 -12.97
CA TRP A 183 7.70 2.83 -12.43
C TRP A 183 7.12 1.65 -11.67
N THR A 184 7.90 0.58 -11.58
CA THR A 184 7.73 -0.46 -10.56
C THR A 184 9.00 -0.56 -9.73
N GLY A 185 8.86 -0.95 -8.47
CA GLY A 185 10.00 -1.20 -7.61
C GLY A 185 9.66 -1.47 -6.16
N GLU A 186 10.70 -1.65 -5.36
CA GLU A 186 10.62 -1.94 -3.93
C GLU A 186 10.51 -0.64 -3.13
N VAL A 187 9.59 -0.63 -2.16
CA VAL A 187 9.38 0.48 -1.25
C VAL A 187 9.33 -0.02 0.20
N HIS A 188 9.76 0.85 1.10
CA HIS A 188 9.59 0.68 2.53
C HIS A 188 8.48 1.61 2.99
N VAL A 189 7.45 1.03 3.62
CA VAL A 189 6.31 1.75 4.16
C VAL A 189 6.41 1.74 5.68
N THR A 190 6.48 2.92 6.28
CA THR A 190 6.54 3.09 7.74
C THR A 190 5.22 3.72 8.20
N THR A 191 4.51 3.07 9.12
CA THR A 191 3.27 3.60 9.70
C THR A 191 3.44 3.82 11.20
N VAL A 192 3.18 5.05 11.66
CA VAL A 192 3.32 5.46 13.07
C VAL A 192 2.02 6.02 13.58
N ALA A 193 1.53 5.52 14.71
CA ALA A 193 0.49 6.18 15.48
C ALA A 193 1.14 7.25 16.37
N THR A 194 0.75 8.52 16.19
CA THR A 194 1.44 9.66 16.84
C THR A 194 0.65 10.25 17.99
N ILE A 195 -0.64 10.46 17.79
CA ILE A 195 -1.53 11.13 18.75
C ILE A 195 -2.90 10.47 18.74
N TYR A 196 -3.53 10.44 19.90
CA TYR A 196 -4.95 10.13 20.03
C TYR A 196 -5.73 11.28 20.66
N LYS A 197 -7.00 11.37 20.29
CA LYS A 197 -7.99 12.31 20.82
C LYS A 197 -8.95 11.56 21.75
N LYS A 198 -9.42 12.25 22.77
CA LYS A 198 -10.46 11.78 23.69
C LYS A 198 -11.76 12.47 23.31
N VAL A 199 -12.72 11.70 22.82
CA VAL A 199 -13.97 12.22 22.25
C VAL A 199 -15.14 11.77 23.11
N ARG A 200 -15.93 12.71 23.64
CA ARG A 200 -17.11 12.39 24.47
C ARG A 200 -18.16 11.65 23.63
N PHE A 201 -18.75 10.58 24.16
CA PHE A 201 -19.66 9.71 23.39
C PHE A 201 -20.85 10.45 22.75
N TYR A 202 -21.53 11.29 23.50
CA TYR A 202 -22.78 11.91 23.06
C TYR A 202 -22.58 13.22 22.31
N THR A 203 -21.75 14.12 22.85
CA THR A 203 -21.54 15.46 22.28
C THR A 203 -20.52 15.46 21.15
N ARG A 204 -19.68 14.42 21.05
CA ARG A 204 -18.51 14.35 20.15
C ARG A 204 -17.53 15.50 20.33
N GLU A 205 -17.53 16.13 21.50
CA GLU A 205 -16.56 17.16 21.85
C GLU A 205 -15.20 16.53 22.14
N ASN A 206 -14.15 17.20 21.69
CA ASN A 206 -12.79 16.85 22.05
C ASN A 206 -12.51 17.28 23.50
N VAL A 207 -12.30 16.31 24.38
CA VAL A 207 -12.05 16.50 25.81
C VAL A 207 -10.55 16.53 26.11
N GLY A 208 -9.71 16.11 25.17
CA GLY A 208 -8.25 16.15 25.31
C GLY A 208 -7.54 15.28 24.29
N ALA A 209 -6.21 15.30 24.34
CA ALA A 209 -5.37 14.45 23.50
C ALA A 209 -4.22 13.86 24.33
N GLY A 210 -3.60 12.81 23.80
CA GLY A 210 -2.40 12.22 24.37
C GLY A 210 -1.46 11.70 23.28
N PRO A 211 -0.14 11.69 23.53
CA PRO A 211 0.81 11.10 22.60
C PRO A 211 0.70 9.57 22.62
N ILE A 212 1.06 8.94 21.51
CA ILE A 212 1.24 7.49 21.40
C ILE A 212 2.73 7.22 21.27
N GLN A 213 3.24 6.32 22.10
CA GLN A 213 4.63 5.86 22.07
C GLN A 213 4.63 4.39 21.71
N LEU A 214 4.50 4.11 20.42
CA LEU A 214 4.63 2.76 19.86
C LEU A 214 5.76 2.76 18.83
N PRO A 215 6.46 1.62 18.68
CA PRO A 215 7.38 1.47 17.56
C PRO A 215 6.61 1.60 16.23
N PRO A 216 7.29 2.08 15.17
CA PRO A 216 6.71 2.09 13.83
C PRO A 216 6.38 0.66 13.36
N GLU A 217 5.28 0.52 12.63
CA GLU A 217 5.07 -0.67 11.80
C GLU A 217 5.74 -0.46 10.46
N GLU A 218 6.55 -1.43 10.08
CA GLU A 218 7.39 -1.40 8.88
C GLU A 218 6.94 -2.50 7.92
N LEU A 219 6.82 -2.15 6.64
CA LEU A 219 6.41 -3.05 5.56
C LEU A 219 7.33 -2.81 4.37
N ASP A 220 8.13 -3.82 4.03
CA ASP A 220 8.89 -3.84 2.77
C ASP A 220 8.04 -4.56 1.72
N THR A 221 7.79 -3.91 0.59
CA THR A 221 6.90 -4.43 -0.44
C THR A 221 7.21 -3.86 -1.82
N GLU A 222 6.64 -4.45 -2.85
CA GLU A 222 6.61 -3.90 -4.20
C GLU A 222 5.53 -2.81 -4.33
N ALA A 223 5.81 -1.83 -5.18
CA ALA A 223 4.93 -0.74 -5.53
C ALA A 223 4.93 -0.44 -7.04
N PHE A 224 3.76 -0.04 -7.51
CA PHE A 224 3.52 0.64 -8.77
C PHE A 224 3.45 2.16 -8.52
N LEU A 225 4.26 2.91 -9.26
CA LEU A 225 4.43 4.34 -9.08
C LEU A 225 4.05 5.09 -10.34
N ILE A 226 3.38 6.23 -10.16
CA ILE A 226 3.10 7.17 -11.26
C ILE A 226 3.61 8.54 -10.85
N THR A 227 4.40 9.17 -11.71
CA THR A 227 4.82 10.56 -11.54
C THR A 227 4.26 11.47 -12.64
N LEU A 228 4.18 12.76 -12.33
CA LEU A 228 3.82 13.82 -13.26
C LEU A 228 4.91 14.90 -13.19
N SER A 229 5.34 15.45 -14.32
CA SER A 229 6.26 16.59 -14.30
C SER A 229 5.59 17.83 -13.69
N GLU A 230 6.36 18.72 -13.06
CA GLU A 230 5.83 19.97 -12.49
C GLU A 230 5.17 20.85 -13.57
N ARG A 231 5.78 20.94 -14.76
CA ARG A 231 5.22 21.70 -15.89
C ARG A 231 3.88 21.12 -16.34
N SER A 232 3.77 19.81 -16.40
CA SER A 232 2.54 19.13 -16.80
C SER A 232 1.45 19.27 -15.74
N ALA A 233 1.84 19.27 -14.46
CA ALA A 233 0.93 19.58 -13.36
C ALA A 233 0.36 21.00 -13.52
N GLU A 234 1.19 21.99 -13.83
CA GLU A 234 0.77 23.37 -14.11
C GLU A 234 -0.16 23.46 -15.33
N GLU A 235 0.16 22.79 -16.44
CA GLU A 235 -0.67 22.79 -17.67
C GLU A 235 -2.06 22.18 -17.44
N VAL A 236 -2.16 21.15 -16.60
CA VAL A 236 -3.42 20.51 -16.23
C VAL A 236 -4.22 21.35 -15.22
N GLY A 237 -3.60 22.39 -14.65
CA GLY A 237 -4.21 23.29 -13.67
C GLY A 237 -4.15 22.77 -12.23
N LEU A 238 -3.18 21.90 -11.91
CA LEU A 238 -2.86 21.51 -10.53
C LEU A 238 -2.12 22.65 -9.81
N GLU A 239 -2.85 23.71 -9.47
CA GLU A 239 -2.34 24.86 -8.72
C GLU A 239 -2.29 24.57 -7.21
N ALA A 240 -1.45 25.31 -6.47
CA ALA A 240 -1.12 25.05 -5.06
C ALA A 240 -2.34 24.83 -4.13
N GLY A 241 -3.47 25.51 -4.36
CA GLY A 241 -4.65 25.42 -3.50
C GLY A 241 -5.49 24.14 -3.64
N THR A 242 -5.54 23.54 -4.84
CA THR A 242 -6.37 22.36 -5.15
C THR A 242 -5.55 21.12 -5.53
N ARG A 243 -4.24 21.29 -5.75
CA ARG A 243 -3.32 20.23 -6.15
C ARG A 243 -3.38 19.01 -5.23
N GLY A 244 -3.34 19.22 -3.92
CA GLY A 244 -3.38 18.11 -2.95
C GLY A 244 -4.67 17.29 -3.00
N SER A 245 -5.83 17.96 -3.04
CA SER A 245 -7.13 17.28 -3.07
C SER A 245 -7.37 16.58 -4.41
N ALA A 246 -7.03 17.22 -5.53
CA ALA A 246 -7.19 16.65 -6.87
C ALA A 246 -6.25 15.46 -7.10
N TRP A 247 -4.99 15.55 -6.67
CA TRP A 247 -4.02 14.46 -6.78
C TRP A 247 -4.44 13.26 -5.95
N ARG A 248 -4.90 13.48 -4.71
CA ARG A 248 -5.44 12.41 -3.86
C ARG A 248 -6.73 11.81 -4.43
N ALA A 249 -7.60 12.62 -5.02
CA ALA A 249 -8.83 12.15 -5.67
C ALA A 249 -8.53 11.27 -6.90
N PHE A 250 -7.56 11.66 -7.72
CA PHE A 250 -7.05 10.86 -8.83
C PHE A 250 -6.48 9.52 -8.32
N ALA A 251 -5.61 9.56 -7.33
CA ALA A 251 -5.00 8.37 -6.74
C ALA A 251 -6.06 7.42 -6.12
N GLY A 252 -7.03 7.98 -5.41
CA GLY A 252 -8.14 7.23 -4.82
C GLY A 252 -9.04 6.57 -5.87
N LEU A 253 -9.26 7.23 -7.02
CA LEU A 253 -9.98 6.64 -8.14
C LEU A 253 -9.22 5.44 -8.71
N LEU A 254 -7.91 5.57 -8.94
CA LEU A 254 -7.07 4.48 -9.42
C LEU A 254 -7.11 3.28 -8.46
N ARG A 255 -6.91 3.51 -7.14
CA ARG A 255 -6.99 2.44 -6.13
C ARG A 255 -8.34 1.73 -6.12
N ARG A 256 -9.45 2.47 -6.26
CA ARG A 256 -10.82 1.88 -6.28
C ARG A 256 -11.08 1.04 -7.53
N MET A 257 -10.48 1.41 -8.66
CA MET A 257 -10.74 0.76 -9.95
C MET A 257 -9.76 -0.37 -10.27
N ALA A 258 -8.53 -0.29 -9.77
CA ALA A 258 -7.49 -1.31 -9.91
C ALA A 258 -8.02 -2.75 -9.68
N PRO A 259 -8.76 -3.05 -8.58
CA PRO A 259 -9.37 -4.35 -8.33
C PRO A 259 -10.16 -4.97 -9.50
N LEU A 260 -10.80 -4.16 -10.35
CA LEU A 260 -11.58 -4.66 -11.48
C LEU A 260 -10.71 -5.19 -12.63
N HIS A 261 -9.47 -4.70 -12.72
CA HIS A 261 -8.54 -5.08 -13.78
C HIS A 261 -7.61 -6.19 -13.35
N ILE A 262 -7.10 -6.13 -12.11
CA ILE A 262 -6.14 -7.12 -11.59
C ILE A 262 -6.78 -8.18 -10.67
N ARG A 263 -8.10 -8.13 -10.46
CA ARG A 263 -8.90 -9.12 -9.71
C ARG A 263 -8.46 -9.33 -8.25
N CYS A 264 -8.04 -8.25 -7.59
CA CYS A 264 -7.75 -8.23 -6.15
C CYS A 264 -8.89 -7.57 -5.36
N SER A 265 -8.77 -7.52 -4.03
CA SER A 265 -9.59 -6.64 -3.19
C SER A 265 -8.99 -5.23 -3.13
N ALA A 266 -9.81 -4.22 -2.86
CA ALA A 266 -9.33 -2.84 -2.64
C ALA A 266 -8.49 -2.68 -1.35
N SER A 267 -8.65 -3.61 -0.40
CA SER A 267 -7.84 -3.69 0.82
C SER A 267 -6.41 -4.14 0.57
N ASP A 268 -6.17 -4.85 -0.53
CA ASP A 268 -4.87 -5.46 -0.84
C ASP A 268 -3.88 -4.43 -1.40
N LEU A 269 -4.39 -3.28 -1.82
CA LEU A 269 -3.60 -2.16 -2.32
C LEU A 269 -3.57 -1.02 -1.30
N GLY A 270 -2.37 -0.69 -0.86
CA GLY A 270 -2.05 0.55 -0.17
C GLY A 270 -2.00 1.72 -1.15
N LEU A 271 -2.19 2.93 -0.62
CA LEU A 271 -2.11 4.16 -1.40
C LEU A 271 -1.40 5.23 -0.59
N SER A 272 -0.33 5.78 -1.16
CA SER A 272 0.23 7.06 -0.72
C SER A 272 0.25 8.05 -1.88
N SER A 273 -0.16 9.29 -1.63
CA SER A 273 -0.20 10.36 -2.63
C SER A 273 0.66 11.53 -2.18
N HIS A 274 1.77 11.76 -2.86
CA HIS A 274 2.71 12.84 -2.56
C HIS A 274 2.55 13.96 -3.59
N VAL A 275 2.23 15.18 -3.12
CA VAL A 275 2.18 16.38 -3.99
C VAL A 275 3.57 16.73 -4.51
N ARG A 276 4.58 16.49 -3.69
CA ARG A 276 5.99 16.56 -4.02
C ARG A 276 6.69 15.42 -3.28
N CYS A 277 7.10 14.40 -4.03
CA CYS A 277 7.81 13.26 -3.45
C CYS A 277 9.25 13.64 -3.12
N PRO A 278 9.79 13.29 -1.93
CA PRO A 278 11.18 13.55 -1.59
C PRO A 278 12.18 12.92 -2.57
N PHE A 279 11.89 11.71 -3.07
CA PHE A 279 12.77 10.99 -3.98
C PHE A 279 12.78 11.58 -5.40
N PHE A 280 11.60 11.90 -5.95
CA PHE A 280 11.48 12.37 -7.34
C PHE A 280 11.42 13.91 -7.47
N GLY A 281 11.17 14.64 -6.39
CA GLY A 281 11.01 16.09 -6.40
C GLY A 281 9.71 16.62 -7.04
N ARG A 282 8.76 15.75 -7.41
CA ARG A 282 7.54 16.04 -8.20
C ARG A 282 6.31 15.26 -7.70
N PRO A 283 5.08 15.50 -8.19
CA PRO A 283 3.91 14.70 -7.82
C PRO A 283 4.13 13.22 -8.08
N THR A 284 3.82 12.38 -7.09
CA THR A 284 3.95 10.93 -7.19
C THR A 284 2.81 10.24 -6.46
N ILE A 285 2.29 9.17 -7.07
CA ILE A 285 1.35 8.24 -6.45
C ILE A 285 2.05 6.91 -6.30
N PHE A 286 1.91 6.32 -5.12
CA PHE A 286 2.37 4.97 -4.80
C PHE A 286 1.14 4.10 -4.59
N LEU A 287 1.00 3.05 -5.39
CA LEU A 287 0.09 1.94 -5.16
C LEU A 287 0.95 0.72 -4.85
N TYR A 288 0.84 0.19 -3.64
CA TYR A 288 1.73 -0.87 -3.17
C TYR A 288 0.94 -2.04 -2.60
N ASP A 289 1.52 -3.23 -2.63
CA ASP A 289 0.91 -4.43 -2.10
C ASP A 289 0.91 -4.36 -0.56
N ARG A 290 -0.22 -4.68 0.09
CA ARG A 290 -0.32 -4.70 1.57
C ARG A 290 0.05 -6.05 2.15
N VAL A 291 1.15 -6.62 1.67
CA VAL A 291 1.71 -7.90 2.08
C VAL A 291 3.24 -7.79 2.08
N GLN A 292 3.89 -8.30 3.12
CA GLN A 292 5.34 -8.28 3.23
C GLN A 292 5.99 -9.00 2.04
N GLY A 293 6.96 -8.34 1.40
CA GLY A 293 7.64 -8.81 0.20
C GLY A 293 6.86 -8.63 -1.11
N GLY A 294 5.60 -8.20 -1.05
CA GLY A 294 4.73 -8.09 -2.23
C GLY A 294 4.23 -9.45 -2.76
N VAL A 295 3.13 -9.40 -3.50
CA VAL A 295 2.55 -10.60 -4.17
C VAL A 295 2.45 -10.41 -5.69
N GLY A 296 3.04 -9.34 -6.22
CA GLY A 296 3.10 -9.01 -7.63
C GLY A 296 1.90 -8.24 -8.15
N LEU A 297 1.06 -7.61 -7.29
CA LEU A 297 -0.05 -6.78 -7.80
C LEU A 297 0.48 -5.56 -8.55
N SER A 298 1.62 -5.03 -8.11
CA SER A 298 2.30 -3.90 -8.75
C SER A 298 2.69 -4.17 -10.22
N ASN A 299 3.18 -5.37 -10.52
CA ASN A 299 3.50 -5.79 -11.89
C ASN A 299 2.23 -5.99 -12.74
N LEU A 300 1.20 -6.62 -12.18
CA LEU A 300 -0.09 -6.75 -12.84
C LEU A 300 -0.75 -5.39 -13.12
N LEU A 301 -0.54 -4.41 -12.23
CA LEU A 301 -1.03 -3.05 -12.43
C LEU A 301 -0.32 -2.35 -13.57
N LEU A 302 0.99 -2.56 -13.75
CA LEU A 302 1.74 -2.00 -14.87
C LEU A 302 1.12 -2.41 -16.21
N ASP A 303 0.88 -3.71 -16.39
CA ASP A 303 0.26 -4.26 -17.60
C ASP A 303 -1.17 -3.76 -17.81
N ALA A 304 -1.95 -3.69 -16.72
CA ALA A 304 -3.35 -3.30 -16.76
C ALA A 304 -3.57 -1.77 -16.81
N PHE A 305 -2.53 -0.96 -16.57
CA PHE A 305 -2.65 0.48 -16.36
C PHE A 305 -3.31 1.23 -17.53
N PRO A 306 -3.00 0.93 -18.82
CA PRO A 306 -3.64 1.61 -19.94
C PRO A 306 -5.16 1.39 -19.98
N ASP A 307 -5.62 0.17 -19.67
CA ASP A 307 -7.04 -0.16 -19.68
C ASP A 307 -7.75 0.34 -18.43
N LEU A 308 -7.04 0.39 -17.29
CA LEU A 308 -7.50 1.04 -16.07
C LEU A 308 -7.77 2.53 -16.31
N LEU A 309 -6.86 3.25 -16.96
CA LEU A 309 -7.03 4.67 -17.28
C LEU A 309 -8.23 4.92 -18.18
N LYS A 310 -8.41 4.11 -19.24
CA LYS A 310 -9.58 4.21 -20.14
C LYS A 310 -10.88 4.01 -19.37
N SER A 311 -10.94 3.00 -18.51
CA SER A 311 -12.12 2.70 -17.69
C SER A 311 -12.38 3.82 -16.69
N ALA A 312 -11.34 4.35 -16.05
CA ALA A 312 -11.45 5.47 -15.12
C ALA A 312 -11.96 6.75 -15.79
N LEU A 313 -11.48 7.04 -17.00
CA LEU A 313 -12.01 8.14 -17.80
C LEU A 313 -13.51 7.97 -18.08
N GLN A 314 -13.94 6.78 -18.49
CA GLN A 314 -15.36 6.49 -18.76
C GLN A 314 -16.24 6.66 -17.51
N VAL A 315 -15.77 6.22 -16.33
CA VAL A 315 -16.51 6.37 -15.07
C VAL A 315 -16.70 7.85 -14.74
N VAL A 316 -15.64 8.65 -14.83
CA VAL A 316 -15.69 10.08 -14.49
C VAL A 316 -16.55 10.85 -15.51
N GLU A 317 -16.48 10.52 -16.79
CA GLU A 317 -17.27 11.16 -17.85
C GLU A 317 -18.77 10.84 -17.77
N ARG A 318 -19.13 9.59 -17.43
CA ARG A 318 -20.54 9.17 -17.32
C ARG A 318 -21.21 9.56 -15.99
N CYS A 319 -20.42 9.85 -14.96
CA CYS A 319 -20.98 10.23 -13.67
C CYS A 319 -21.65 11.60 -13.74
N GLU A 320 -22.85 11.75 -13.19
CA GLU A 320 -23.63 13.00 -13.23
C GLU A 320 -23.23 14.03 -12.15
N CYS A 321 -22.29 13.69 -11.27
CA CYS A 321 -21.89 14.61 -10.20
C CYS A 321 -21.13 15.84 -10.73
N VAL A 322 -21.26 16.97 -10.05
CA VAL A 322 -20.55 18.22 -10.43
C VAL A 322 -19.11 18.21 -9.93
N GLU A 323 -18.90 18.05 -8.62
CA GLU A 323 -17.58 18.23 -7.98
C GLU A 323 -16.90 16.89 -7.65
N GLY A 324 -17.70 15.84 -7.42
CA GLY A 324 -17.25 14.49 -7.10
C GLY A 324 -18.23 13.74 -6.20
N CYS A 325 -18.29 12.42 -6.33
CA CYS A 325 -19.02 11.54 -5.42
C CYS A 325 -18.21 10.27 -5.09
N PRO A 326 -18.57 9.51 -4.03
CA PRO A 326 -17.88 8.27 -3.66
C PRO A 326 -17.77 7.24 -4.79
N ALA A 327 -18.66 7.27 -5.79
CA ALA A 327 -18.64 6.36 -6.92
C ALA A 327 -17.67 6.78 -8.06
N CYS A 328 -17.17 8.01 -8.06
CA CYS A 328 -16.20 8.49 -9.06
C CYS A 328 -14.90 8.94 -8.37
N VAL A 329 -14.62 10.24 -8.31
CA VAL A 329 -13.38 10.83 -7.78
C VAL A 329 -13.33 10.91 -6.26
N GLY A 330 -14.43 10.65 -5.56
CA GLY A 330 -14.55 10.72 -4.10
C GLY A 330 -15.52 11.82 -3.64
N PRO A 331 -15.86 11.86 -2.34
CA PRO A 331 -16.77 12.87 -1.79
C PRO A 331 -16.18 14.28 -1.92
N ARG A 332 -17.05 15.30 -2.04
CA ARG A 332 -16.68 16.73 -2.20
C ARG A 332 -15.64 17.20 -1.18
N ALA A 333 -15.76 16.79 0.08
CA ALA A 333 -14.83 17.17 1.15
C ALA A 333 -13.39 16.70 0.90
N GLN A 334 -13.20 15.60 0.18
CA GLN A 334 -11.89 15.04 -0.15
C GLN A 334 -11.39 15.52 -1.52
N ALA A 335 -12.28 15.58 -2.51
CA ALA A 335 -11.91 15.94 -3.89
C ALA A 335 -11.73 17.46 -4.08
N GLY A 336 -12.36 18.28 -3.24
CA GLY A 336 -12.41 19.73 -3.40
C GLY A 336 -13.44 20.16 -4.46
N PRO A 337 -13.65 21.49 -4.64
CA PRO A 337 -14.66 22.02 -5.55
C PRO A 337 -14.39 21.69 -7.03
N ASP A 338 -13.12 21.67 -7.44
CA ASP A 338 -12.70 21.37 -8.81
C ASP A 338 -12.25 19.93 -9.04
N GLY A 339 -12.46 19.04 -8.06
CA GLY A 339 -11.88 17.70 -8.04
C GLY A 339 -12.18 16.90 -9.31
N LYS A 340 -13.46 16.79 -9.70
CA LYS A 340 -13.85 16.06 -10.92
C LYS A 340 -13.22 16.64 -12.19
N ARG A 341 -13.23 17.97 -12.34
CA ARG A 341 -12.68 18.66 -13.53
C ARG A 341 -11.18 18.39 -13.67
N LEU A 342 -10.43 18.52 -12.58
CA LEU A 342 -8.98 18.30 -12.56
C LEU A 342 -8.62 16.83 -12.77
N VAL A 343 -9.33 15.90 -12.12
CA VAL A 343 -9.12 14.46 -12.33
C VAL A 343 -9.39 14.05 -13.77
N LEU A 344 -10.44 14.61 -14.40
CA LEU A 344 -10.74 14.36 -15.80
C LEU A 344 -9.65 14.92 -16.73
N ALA A 345 -9.09 16.09 -16.41
CA ALA A 345 -7.96 16.65 -17.14
C ALA A 345 -6.70 15.78 -16.99
N LEU A 346 -6.42 15.28 -15.78
CA LEU A 346 -5.35 14.31 -15.53
C LEU A 346 -5.55 13.02 -16.33
N LEU A 347 -6.73 12.40 -16.25
CA LEU A 347 -7.03 11.17 -16.98
C LEU A 347 -6.84 11.33 -18.49
N ARG A 348 -7.29 12.47 -19.05
CA ARG A 348 -7.05 12.79 -20.46
C ARG A 348 -5.58 12.96 -20.78
N HIS A 349 -4.84 13.67 -19.92
CA HIS A 349 -3.41 13.87 -20.07
C HIS A 349 -2.63 12.55 -20.07
N TYR A 350 -2.92 11.67 -19.11
CA TYR A 350 -2.32 10.33 -19.03
C TYR A 350 -2.75 9.43 -20.20
N SER A 351 -3.94 9.62 -20.76
CA SER A 351 -4.44 8.87 -21.92
C SER A 351 -3.94 9.38 -23.27
N THR A 352 -3.28 10.55 -23.33
CA THR A 352 -2.74 11.10 -24.58
C THR A 352 -1.71 10.14 -25.20
N PRO A 353 -1.84 9.79 -26.49
CA PRO A 353 -0.80 9.02 -27.17
C PRO A 353 0.52 9.79 -27.17
N GLY A 354 1.63 9.09 -26.96
CA GLY A 354 2.96 9.68 -27.09
C GLY A 354 4.01 8.59 -27.21
N HIS A 355 5.25 9.00 -27.50
CA HIS A 355 6.37 8.07 -27.53
C HIS A 355 6.77 7.69 -26.10
N TRP A 356 6.65 6.41 -25.79
CA TRP A 356 7.08 5.82 -24.53
C TRP A 356 8.46 5.21 -24.73
N GLU A 357 9.40 5.59 -23.86
CA GLU A 357 10.69 4.95 -23.74
C GLU A 357 10.64 4.02 -22.53
N GLU A 358 10.81 2.73 -22.79
CA GLU A 358 10.91 1.70 -21.76
C GLU A 358 12.38 1.49 -21.41
N THR A 359 12.67 1.38 -20.12
CA THR A 359 14.02 1.14 -19.62
C THR A 359 13.93 0.24 -18.41
N GLU A 360 14.56 -0.93 -18.51
CA GLU A 360 14.88 -1.77 -17.35
C GLU A 360 16.10 -1.16 -16.66
N ILE A 361 16.01 -0.96 -15.35
CA ILE A 361 17.06 -0.31 -14.58
C ILE A 361 17.84 -1.41 -13.87
N GLU A 362 19.13 -1.49 -14.16
CA GLU A 362 20.00 -2.43 -13.43
C GLU A 362 20.10 -2.02 -11.95
N ALA A 363 20.05 -3.02 -11.07
CA ALA A 363 20.09 -2.82 -9.63
C ALA A 363 21.35 -2.05 -9.21
N GLY A 364 21.18 -0.77 -8.86
CA GLY A 364 22.26 0.11 -8.36
C GLY A 364 22.37 1.48 -9.04
N GLU A 365 21.71 1.71 -10.18
CA GLU A 365 21.85 2.99 -10.91
C GLU A 365 21.11 4.18 -10.26
N LEU A 366 20.12 3.91 -9.42
CA LEU A 366 19.26 4.91 -8.77
C LEU A 366 19.09 4.61 -7.28
N SER A 367 20.20 4.42 -6.57
CA SER A 367 20.16 4.51 -5.10
C SER A 367 19.94 5.96 -4.69
N PRO A 368 19.03 6.27 -3.74
CA PRO A 368 18.99 7.61 -3.16
C PRO A 368 20.39 7.96 -2.65
N ALA A 369 20.82 9.20 -2.87
CA ALA A 369 21.98 9.74 -2.18
C ALA A 369 21.75 9.47 -0.68
N SER A 370 22.67 8.74 -0.07
CA SER A 370 22.60 8.31 1.31
C SER A 370 22.66 9.52 2.25
N GLU A 371 21.55 10.22 2.44
CA GLU A 371 21.24 10.81 3.73
C GLU A 371 20.51 9.72 4.53
N THR A 372 21.30 8.78 5.03
CA THR A 372 20.93 8.02 6.21
C THR A 372 20.65 9.02 7.33
N MET A 373 19.39 9.42 7.50
CA MET A 373 18.91 9.67 8.86
C MET A 373 19.00 8.33 9.56
N GLN A 374 20.10 8.14 10.29
CA GLN A 374 20.23 7.03 11.21
C GLN A 374 19.03 7.08 12.17
N PRO A 375 18.46 5.94 12.59
CA PRO A 375 17.46 5.90 13.65
C PRO A 375 17.96 6.41 15.03
N THR A 376 19.16 7.00 15.11
CA THR A 376 19.87 7.33 16.35
C THR A 376 19.87 8.81 16.73
N ASP A 377 19.10 9.69 16.06
CA ASP A 377 18.85 11.04 16.57
C ASP A 377 17.70 11.13 17.59
N PHE A 378 17.18 9.99 18.05
CA PHE A 378 16.45 9.91 19.31
C PHE A 378 17.45 9.81 20.46
N GLY A 379 17.98 10.96 20.87
CA GLY A 379 18.73 11.06 22.12
C GLY A 379 17.88 10.52 23.30
N PRO A 380 18.51 10.09 24.40
CA PRO A 380 17.82 9.51 25.57
C PRO A 380 16.86 10.48 26.29
N GLU A 381 16.75 11.72 25.83
CA GLU A 381 15.79 12.71 26.30
C GLU A 381 14.81 13.06 25.16
N GLY A 382 13.64 12.43 25.22
CA GLY A 382 12.57 12.61 24.24
C GLY A 382 12.07 14.05 24.14
N HIS A 383 12.46 14.71 23.06
CA HIS A 383 11.78 15.90 22.56
C HIS A 383 11.50 15.73 21.07
N TYR A 384 10.27 15.33 20.74
CA TYR A 384 9.75 15.42 19.38
C TYR A 384 9.73 16.89 18.94
N PRO A 385 10.10 17.20 17.68
CA PRO A 385 9.96 18.56 17.16
C PRO A 385 8.49 18.99 17.27
N ARG A 386 8.25 20.11 17.94
CA ARG A 386 6.90 20.70 18.05
C ARG A 386 6.39 20.96 16.64
N GLY A 387 5.32 20.24 16.27
CA GLY A 387 4.54 20.56 15.09
C GLY A 387 4.11 22.02 15.14
N VAL A 388 4.17 22.66 13.98
CA VAL A 388 3.77 24.04 13.70
C VAL A 388 2.51 24.39 14.48
N GLU A 389 2.62 25.34 15.41
CA GLU A 389 1.50 25.96 16.09
C GLU A 389 0.58 26.55 15.01
N SER A 390 -0.55 25.90 14.75
CA SER A 390 -1.63 26.54 14.03
C SER A 390 -2.24 27.57 14.98
N GLU A 391 -2.06 28.85 14.66
CA GLU A 391 -2.80 29.95 15.25
C GLU A 391 -4.30 29.71 15.02
N ALA A 392 -4.94 29.04 15.97
CA ALA A 392 -6.39 29.07 16.13
C ALA A 392 -6.75 30.47 16.64
N GLN A 393 -7.11 31.34 15.71
CA GLN A 393 -7.73 32.64 15.98
C GLN A 393 -8.92 32.46 16.92
N SER A 394 -8.78 32.98 18.15
CA SER A 394 -9.87 33.28 19.06
C SER A 394 -10.69 34.45 18.53
N GLN A 395 -12.01 34.33 18.65
CA GLN A 395 -12.92 35.49 18.69
C GLN A 395 -12.52 36.47 19.79
#